data_AF-A0A397VV09-F1
#
_entry.id   AF-A0A397VV09-F1
#
_cell.length_a   1.000
_cell.length_b   1.000
_cell.length_c   1.000
_cell.angle_alpha   90.00
_cell.angle_beta   90.00
_cell.angle_gamma   90.00
#
_symmetry.space_group_name_H-M   'P 1'
#
loop_
_entity.id
_entity.type
_entity.pdbx_description
1 polymer ?
#
loop_
_entity_poly.entity_id
_entity_poly.type
_entity_poly.pdbx_seq_one_letter_code
_entity_poly.pdbx_strand_id
1 'polypeptide(L)'
;MTANHLEKLSIDYLELLNDKEDFNVIINAGESLNTKIFRAHSNVLRYRSLYFRNKLESTSKDVNNIKTINLEHVSIQQFEFIIKYIYGGVVLLENQETSFIFELMFITSEFLLEDLTKHIENHLIEIKANWLRLHFTQIYQKSFQNNKFQNLQEWCNDFLVKYPDKIFNSEDFTSIQLVLLIKRDDLQMKEIEIWKYIIKWGIAQNPGLSSNGPENWTNENFLTLFFFYFFFFLYNEVYPLILY
;
A
#
# COMPACT_ATOMS: atom_id res chain seq x y z
N MET A 1 29.56 -31.66 12.56
CA MET A 1 29.56 -30.37 13.28
C MET A 1 29.40 -29.28 12.24
N THR A 2 28.39 -28.41 12.37
CA THR A 2 28.13 -27.33 11.39
C THR A 2 28.46 -26.01 12.05
N ALA A 3 29.36 -25.23 11.44
CA ALA A 3 29.64 -23.87 11.88
C ALA A 3 28.77 -22.88 11.08
N ASN A 4 28.01 -22.03 11.78
CA ASN A 4 27.16 -21.02 11.16
C ASN A 4 27.88 -19.66 11.19
N HIS A 5 28.17 -19.10 10.01
CA HIS A 5 28.86 -17.83 9.85
C HIS A 5 28.02 -16.79 9.09
N LEU A 6 26.69 -16.95 9.04
CA LEU A 6 25.80 -16.08 8.27
C LEU A 6 25.82 -14.62 8.74
N GLU A 7 25.97 -14.36 10.03
CA GLU A 7 26.05 -13.00 10.57
C GLU A 7 27.31 -12.28 10.07
N LYS A 8 28.47 -12.94 10.15
CA LYS A 8 29.72 -12.37 9.63
C LYS A 8 29.65 -12.13 8.13
N LEU A 9 29.11 -13.08 7.37
CA LEU A 9 28.88 -12.92 5.94
C LEU A 9 28.02 -11.70 5.62
N SER A 10 26.92 -11.50 6.36
CA SER A 10 26.06 -10.31 6.21
C SER A 10 26.83 -9.00 6.46
N ILE A 11 27.64 -8.97 7.52
CA ILE A 11 28.47 -7.80 7.85
C ILE A 11 29.48 -7.54 6.73
N ASP A 12 30.15 -8.57 6.21
CA ASP A 12 31.12 -8.45 5.11
C ASP A 12 30.48 -7.86 3.84
N TYR A 13 29.23 -8.24 3.53
CA TYR A 13 28.49 -7.63 2.42
C TYR A 13 28.07 -6.18 2.69
N LEU A 14 27.74 -5.81 3.94
CA LEU A 14 27.48 -4.42 4.29
C LEU A 14 28.76 -3.57 4.21
N GLU A 15 29.92 -4.12 4.54
CA GLU A 15 31.22 -3.48 4.32
C GLU A 15 31.47 -3.26 2.81
N LEU A 16 31.22 -4.28 1.97
CA LEU A 16 31.26 -4.18 0.51
C LEU A 16 30.31 -3.11 -0.07
N LEU A 17 29.16 -2.86 0.56
CA LEU A 17 28.27 -1.77 0.13
C LEU A 17 28.90 -0.38 0.40
N ASN A 18 29.72 -0.26 1.44
CA ASN A 18 30.27 1.00 1.91
C ASN A 18 31.65 1.36 1.33
N ASP A 19 32.43 0.37 0.89
CA ASP A 19 33.77 0.58 0.32
C ASP A 19 33.73 1.39 -1.00
N LYS A 20 32.62 1.30 -1.75
CA LYS A 20 32.40 1.93 -3.07
C LYS A 20 33.40 1.46 -4.13
N GLU A 21 34.03 0.31 -3.94
CA GLU A 21 34.90 -0.33 -4.93
C GLU A 21 34.09 -1.28 -5.82
N ASP A 22 34.62 -1.61 -7.01
CA ASP A 22 34.07 -2.59 -7.97
C ASP A 22 32.57 -2.49 -8.34
N PHE A 23 31.93 -1.38 -8.01
CA PHE A 23 30.53 -1.15 -8.33
C PHE A 23 30.33 -1.09 -9.85
N ASN A 24 29.23 -1.67 -10.32
CA ASN A 24 28.84 -1.64 -11.72
C ASN A 24 27.40 -1.19 -11.92
N VAL A 25 26.76 -0.72 -10.85
CA VAL A 25 25.43 -0.12 -10.85
C VAL A 25 25.45 1.19 -10.06
N ILE A 26 24.86 2.22 -10.63
CA ILE A 26 24.49 3.45 -9.96
C ILE A 26 22.97 3.47 -9.80
N ILE A 27 22.51 3.76 -8.58
CA ILE A 27 21.08 3.94 -8.29
C ILE A 27 20.89 5.36 -7.75
N ASN A 28 20.07 6.15 -8.44
CA ASN A 28 19.68 7.48 -7.99
C ASN A 28 18.30 7.36 -7.33
N ALA A 29 18.22 7.59 -6.02
CA ALA A 29 16.96 7.58 -5.27
C ALA A 29 16.65 8.96 -4.68
N GLY A 30 15.37 9.28 -4.54
CA GLY A 30 14.86 10.58 -4.15
C GLY A 30 14.33 11.39 -5.33
N GLU A 31 13.61 12.47 -5.01
CA GLU A 31 13.00 13.36 -6.01
C GLU A 31 14.08 14.12 -6.80
N SER A 32 13.76 14.57 -8.02
CA SER A 32 14.73 15.15 -8.97
C SER A 32 15.61 16.27 -8.43
N LEU A 33 15.13 17.06 -7.46
CA LEU A 33 15.89 18.15 -6.81
C LEU A 33 16.66 17.71 -5.55
N ASN A 34 16.40 16.52 -5.02
CA ASN A 34 17.02 15.95 -3.82
C ASN A 34 17.28 14.45 -4.02
N THR A 35 18.25 14.14 -4.88
CA THR A 35 18.66 12.76 -5.19
C THR A 35 19.93 12.39 -4.42
N LYS A 36 20.01 11.11 -4.00
CA LYS A 36 21.23 10.49 -3.48
C LYS A 36 21.68 9.39 -4.41
N ILE A 37 22.99 9.36 -4.66
CA ILE A 37 23.66 8.36 -5.51
C ILE A 37 24.12 7.19 -4.64
N PHE A 38 23.63 6.00 -4.97
CA PHE A 38 24.05 4.74 -4.39
C PHE A 38 24.89 3.96 -5.40
N ARG A 39 26.05 3.48 -4.96
CA ARG A 39 26.92 2.60 -5.74
C ARG A 39 26.68 1.18 -5.28
N ALA A 40 26.39 0.29 -6.22
CA ALA A 40 25.96 -1.07 -5.92
C ALA A 40 26.48 -2.09 -6.94
N HIS A 41 26.26 -3.35 -6.61
CA HIS A 41 26.79 -4.51 -7.31
C HIS A 41 25.64 -5.32 -7.91
N SER A 42 25.63 -5.43 -9.24
CA SER A 42 24.55 -6.09 -9.99
C SER A 42 24.34 -7.56 -9.60
N ASN A 43 25.40 -8.27 -9.22
CA ASN A 43 25.34 -9.65 -8.75
C ASN A 43 24.53 -9.76 -7.44
N VAL A 44 24.77 -8.90 -6.45
CA VAL A 44 24.00 -8.90 -5.20
C VAL A 44 22.53 -8.56 -5.48
N LEU A 45 22.29 -7.44 -6.19
CA LEU A 45 20.95 -6.96 -6.49
C LEU A 45 20.08 -8.02 -7.20
N ARG A 46 20.58 -8.64 -8.29
CA ARG A 46 19.79 -9.57 -9.11
C ARG A 46 19.44 -10.90 -8.43
N TYR A 47 20.23 -11.33 -7.44
CA TYR A 47 19.96 -12.56 -6.70
C TYR A 47 19.03 -12.33 -5.51
N ARG A 48 18.99 -11.09 -5.00
CA ARG A 48 18.20 -10.73 -3.82
C ARG A 48 16.83 -10.13 -4.18
N SER A 49 16.65 -9.69 -5.43
CA SER A 49 15.39 -9.10 -5.91
C SER A 49 15.14 -9.43 -7.38
N LEU A 50 13.98 -9.99 -7.67
CA LEU A 50 13.53 -10.24 -9.05
C LEU A 50 13.28 -8.92 -9.79
N TYR A 51 12.80 -7.89 -9.10
CA TYR A 51 12.66 -6.55 -9.67
C TYR A 51 14.00 -6.05 -10.20
N PHE A 52 15.05 -6.06 -9.38
CA PHE A 52 16.36 -5.59 -9.80
C PHE A 52 16.98 -6.48 -10.87
N ARG A 53 16.73 -7.79 -10.86
CA ARG A 53 17.14 -8.68 -11.97
C ARG A 53 16.59 -8.20 -13.30
N ASN A 54 15.27 -8.05 -13.40
CA ASN A 54 14.58 -7.66 -14.63
C ASN A 54 14.94 -6.21 -15.04
N LYS A 55 15.04 -5.31 -14.05
CA LYS A 55 15.43 -3.92 -14.28
C LYS A 55 16.87 -3.83 -14.81
N LEU A 56 17.79 -4.59 -14.24
CA LEU A 56 19.18 -4.61 -14.70
C LEU A 56 19.30 -5.25 -16.08
N GLU A 57 18.54 -6.29 -16.42
CA GLU A 57 18.56 -6.89 -17.75
C GLU A 57 18.16 -5.90 -18.85
N SER A 58 17.12 -5.10 -18.59
CA SER A 58 16.62 -4.08 -19.53
C SER A 58 17.43 -2.77 -19.56
N THR A 59 18.31 -2.54 -18.58
CA THR A 59 19.10 -1.31 -18.50
C THR A 59 20.38 -1.42 -19.34
N SER A 60 20.63 -0.46 -20.23
CA SER A 60 21.87 -0.38 -21.01
C SER A 60 23.07 0.03 -20.14
N LYS A 61 24.27 -0.36 -20.59
CA LYS A 61 25.52 0.09 -19.98
C LYS A 61 25.98 1.40 -20.63
N ASP A 62 26.62 2.25 -19.85
CA ASP A 62 27.33 3.43 -20.35
C ASP A 62 28.74 3.07 -20.90
N VAL A 63 29.50 4.09 -21.28
CA VAL A 63 30.87 3.96 -21.79
C VAL A 63 31.85 3.33 -20.79
N ASN A 64 31.55 3.40 -19.50
CA ASN A 64 32.35 2.82 -18.41
C ASN A 64 31.82 1.44 -17.97
N ASN A 65 30.92 0.83 -18.74
CA ASN A 65 30.22 -0.41 -18.41
C ASN A 65 29.32 -0.36 -17.16
N ILE A 66 28.91 0.85 -16.72
CA ILE A 66 28.06 1.08 -15.56
C ILE A 66 26.59 1.13 -16.00
N LYS A 67 25.69 0.53 -15.22
CA LYS A 67 24.23 0.65 -15.39
C LYS A 67 23.67 1.68 -14.42
N THR A 68 22.78 2.56 -14.89
CA THR A 68 22.15 3.59 -14.05
C THR A 68 20.65 3.34 -13.93
N ILE A 69 20.13 3.31 -12.69
CA ILE A 69 18.71 3.16 -12.38
C ILE A 69 18.25 4.40 -11.62
N ASN A 70 17.15 5.02 -12.07
CA ASN A 70 16.51 6.15 -11.38
C ASN A 70 15.24 5.67 -10.67
N LEU A 71 15.11 6.01 -9.39
CA LEU A 71 14.02 5.67 -8.49
C LEU A 71 13.47 6.95 -7.86
N GLU A 72 12.89 7.81 -8.71
CA GLU A 72 12.45 9.16 -8.32
C GLU A 72 11.29 9.13 -7.31
N HIS A 73 10.49 8.06 -7.34
CA HIS A 73 9.35 7.86 -6.44
C HIS A 73 9.72 7.23 -5.09
N VAL A 74 10.99 6.82 -4.90
CA VAL A 74 11.46 6.21 -3.66
C VAL A 74 12.30 7.20 -2.90
N SER A 75 11.90 7.51 -1.67
CA SER A 75 12.69 8.42 -0.83
C SER A 75 14.08 7.85 -0.53
N ILE A 76 15.04 8.75 -0.30
CA ILE A 76 16.40 8.38 0.08
C ILE A 76 16.41 7.43 1.28
N GLN A 77 15.62 7.74 2.32
CA GLN A 77 15.53 6.94 3.53
C GLN A 77 14.95 5.54 3.25
N GLN A 78 13.87 5.43 2.47
CA GLN A 78 13.33 4.11 2.10
C GLN A 78 14.38 3.29 1.36
N PHE A 79 15.07 3.89 0.37
CA PHE A 79 16.07 3.15 -0.39
C PHE A 79 17.28 2.73 0.45
N GLU A 80 17.69 3.53 1.45
CA GLU A 80 18.73 3.14 2.41
C GLU A 80 18.37 1.87 3.19
N PHE A 81 17.10 1.72 3.59
CA PHE A 81 16.63 0.50 4.25
C PHE A 81 16.64 -0.69 3.29
N ILE A 82 16.13 -0.50 2.08
CA ILE A 82 16.09 -1.53 1.04
C ILE A 82 17.49 -2.04 0.70
N ILE A 83 18.44 -1.15 0.43
CA ILE A 83 19.77 -1.56 -0.02
C ILE A 83 20.53 -2.26 1.09
N LYS A 84 20.41 -1.81 2.35
CA LYS A 84 20.98 -2.50 3.52
C LYS A 84 20.38 -3.89 3.71
N TYR A 85 19.07 -4.04 3.53
CA TYR A 85 18.43 -5.37 3.57
C TYR A 85 18.89 -6.28 2.42
N ILE A 86 19.07 -5.74 1.22
CA ILE A 86 19.55 -6.53 0.08
C ILE A 86 20.94 -7.11 0.37
N TYR A 87 21.84 -6.31 0.95
CA TYR A 87 23.22 -6.72 1.25
C TYR A 87 23.36 -7.53 2.55
N GLY A 88 22.81 -7.02 3.66
CA GLY A 88 22.97 -7.62 4.99
C GLY A 88 21.81 -8.52 5.42
N GLY A 89 20.66 -8.48 4.75
CA GLY A 89 19.49 -9.28 5.15
C GLY A 89 18.86 -8.87 6.50
N VAL A 90 19.28 -7.76 7.09
CA VAL A 90 18.78 -7.25 8.38
C VAL A 90 18.05 -5.92 8.17
N VAL A 91 16.94 -5.74 8.87
CA VAL A 91 16.15 -4.51 8.90
C VAL A 91 15.86 -4.13 10.36
N LEU A 92 16.01 -2.86 10.72
CA LEU A 92 15.75 -2.36 12.09
C LEU A 92 14.56 -1.39 12.09
N LEU A 93 13.36 -1.93 12.36
CA LEU A 93 12.10 -1.18 12.29
C LEU A 93 11.74 -0.46 13.59
N GLU A 94 12.24 -0.90 14.75
CA GLU A 94 11.78 -0.47 16.08
C GLU A 94 11.82 1.05 16.29
N ASN A 95 12.84 1.70 15.74
CA ASN A 95 13.08 3.14 15.89
C ASN A 95 12.46 3.99 14.78
N GLN A 96 11.68 3.40 13.87
CA GLN A 96 11.07 4.12 12.76
C GLN A 96 9.62 4.50 13.09
N GLU A 97 9.16 5.61 12.51
CA GLU A 97 7.76 6.02 12.58
C GLU A 97 6.87 4.97 11.88
N THR A 98 5.70 4.67 12.46
CA THR A 98 4.80 3.66 11.90
C THR A 98 4.32 4.03 10.49
N SER A 99 4.11 5.32 10.22
CA SER A 99 3.79 5.84 8.88
C SER A 99 4.88 5.50 7.88
N PHE A 100 6.15 5.70 8.23
CA PHE A 100 7.29 5.33 7.40
C PHE A 100 7.33 3.81 7.14
N ILE A 101 7.14 3.00 8.19
CA ILE A 101 7.12 1.53 8.06
C ILE A 101 5.99 1.09 7.11
N PHE A 102 4.81 1.70 7.25
CA PHE A 102 3.66 1.43 6.39
C PHE A 102 3.94 1.78 4.92
N GLU A 103 4.51 2.93 4.62
CA GLU A 103 4.89 3.27 3.23
C GLU A 103 6.04 2.38 2.71
N LEU A 104 6.99 2.00 3.56
CA LEU A 104 8.10 1.10 3.21
C LEU A 104 7.58 -0.27 2.72
N MET A 105 6.48 -0.77 3.30
CA MET A 105 5.83 -2.02 2.89
C MET A 105 5.45 -2.03 1.40
N PHE A 106 5.01 -0.89 0.85
CA PHE A 106 4.68 -0.78 -0.57
C PHE A 106 5.94 -0.83 -1.45
N ILE A 107 7.02 -0.18 -1.02
CA ILE A 107 8.30 -0.21 -1.73
C ILE A 107 8.91 -1.61 -1.74
N THR A 108 8.87 -2.33 -0.61
CA THR A 108 9.38 -3.72 -0.56
C THR A 108 8.58 -4.64 -1.48
N SER A 109 7.27 -4.40 -1.56
CA SER A 109 6.35 -5.12 -2.45
C SER A 109 6.55 -4.81 -3.94
N GLU A 110 6.89 -3.56 -4.27
CA GLU A 110 7.29 -3.15 -5.62
C GLU A 110 8.60 -3.83 -6.04
N PHE A 111 9.58 -3.86 -5.13
CA PHE A 111 10.89 -4.47 -5.39
C PHE A 111 10.90 -6.00 -5.27
N LEU A 112 9.72 -6.62 -5.09
CA LEU A 112 9.55 -8.07 -5.01
C LEU A 112 10.43 -8.68 -3.92
N LEU A 113 10.49 -8.02 -2.75
CA LEU A 113 11.14 -8.50 -1.54
C LEU A 113 10.09 -9.12 -0.62
N GLU A 114 9.57 -10.28 -1.01
CA GLU A 114 8.39 -10.91 -0.40
C GLU A 114 8.57 -11.19 1.10
N ASP A 115 9.70 -11.79 1.49
CA ASP A 115 10.01 -12.08 2.90
C ASP A 115 10.02 -10.83 3.77
N LEU A 116 10.62 -9.74 3.28
CA LEU A 116 10.66 -8.46 3.99
C LEU A 116 9.28 -7.81 4.05
N THR A 117 8.53 -7.88 2.95
CA THR A 117 7.16 -7.34 2.88
C THR A 117 6.27 -8.02 3.92
N LYS A 118 6.31 -9.35 3.99
CA LYS A 118 5.57 -10.14 4.98
C LYS A 118 6.01 -9.84 6.41
N HIS A 119 7.32 -9.67 6.64
CA HIS A 119 7.84 -9.30 7.94
C HIS A 119 7.32 -7.93 8.40
N ILE A 120 7.35 -6.93 7.52
CA ILE A 120 6.83 -5.58 7.80
C ILE A 120 5.32 -5.62 8.06
N GLU A 121 4.57 -6.34 7.23
CA GLU A 121 3.13 -6.50 7.37
C GLU A 121 2.74 -7.09 8.74
N ASN A 122 3.40 -8.18 9.13
CA ASN A 122 3.19 -8.80 10.44
C ASN A 122 3.60 -7.87 11.58
N HIS A 123 4.72 -7.15 11.47
CA HIS A 123 5.15 -6.18 12.47
C HIS A 123 4.10 -5.07 12.68
N LEU A 124 3.51 -4.56 11.59
CA LEU A 124 2.44 -3.55 11.68
C LEU A 124 1.22 -4.08 12.41
N ILE A 125 0.80 -5.32 12.10
CA ILE A 125 -0.37 -5.97 12.71
C ILE A 125 -0.14 -6.31 14.18
N GLU A 126 1.00 -6.90 14.52
CA GLU A 126 1.25 -7.43 15.87
C GLU A 126 1.70 -6.34 16.85
N ILE A 127 2.58 -5.44 16.39
CA ILE A 127 3.24 -4.46 17.27
C ILE A 127 2.59 -3.08 17.15
N LYS A 128 2.12 -2.70 15.94
CA LYS A 128 1.62 -1.34 15.66
C LYS A 128 0.10 -1.27 15.45
N ALA A 129 -0.65 -2.29 15.86
CA ALA A 129 -2.12 -2.35 15.71
C ALA A 129 -2.85 -1.10 16.18
N ASN A 130 -2.42 -0.47 17.28
CA ASN A 130 -3.05 0.74 17.79
C ASN A 130 -2.99 1.90 16.78
N TRP A 131 -1.84 2.07 16.12
CA TRP A 131 -1.69 3.04 15.05
C TRP A 131 -2.58 2.67 13.86
N LEU A 132 -2.63 1.37 13.50
CA LEU A 132 -3.50 0.92 12.41
C LEU A 132 -4.98 1.26 12.66
N ARG A 133 -5.46 1.12 13.90
CA ARG A 133 -6.83 1.46 14.28
C ARG A 133 -7.12 2.96 14.22
N LEU A 134 -6.14 3.80 14.56
CA LEU A 134 -6.27 5.27 14.50
C LEU A 134 -6.32 5.77 13.05
N HIS A 135 -5.59 5.12 12.16
CA HIS A 135 -5.49 5.50 10.74
C HIS A 135 -6.31 4.56 9.81
N PHE A 136 -7.33 3.90 10.37
CA PHE A 136 -7.97 2.74 9.75
C PHE A 136 -8.50 3.00 8.34
N THR A 137 -9.22 4.10 8.11
CA THR A 137 -9.81 4.40 6.79
C THR A 137 -8.75 4.47 5.68
N GLN A 138 -7.64 5.17 5.94
CA GLN A 138 -6.55 5.34 4.98
C GLN A 138 -5.84 4.00 4.71
N ILE A 139 -5.62 3.21 5.76
CA ILE A 139 -5.00 1.89 5.65
C ILE A 139 -5.90 0.93 4.87
N TYR A 140 -7.19 0.92 5.16
CA TYR A 140 -8.17 0.12 4.43
C TYR A 140 -8.14 0.49 2.94
N GLN A 141 -8.26 1.78 2.60
CA GLN A 141 -8.20 2.20 1.20
C GLN A 141 -6.89 1.77 0.51
N LYS A 142 -5.72 2.05 1.11
CA LYS A 142 -4.43 1.74 0.50
C LYS A 142 -4.15 0.24 0.42
N SER A 143 -4.50 -0.54 1.44
CA SER A 143 -4.24 -1.99 1.45
C SER A 143 -5.07 -2.72 0.40
N PHE A 144 -6.28 -2.26 0.08
CA PHE A 144 -7.16 -2.88 -0.92
C PHE A 144 -6.92 -2.37 -2.36
N GLN A 145 -6.00 -1.43 -2.59
CA GLN A 145 -5.64 -0.99 -3.96
C GLN A 145 -4.89 -2.07 -4.75
N ASN A 146 -4.29 -3.05 -4.08
CA ASN A 146 -3.67 -4.21 -4.72
C ASN A 146 -3.89 -5.46 -3.85
N ASN A 147 -3.72 -6.65 -4.43
CA ASN A 147 -3.98 -7.93 -3.76
C ASN A 147 -2.74 -8.50 -3.02
N LYS A 148 -1.71 -7.68 -2.77
CA LYS A 148 -0.42 -8.17 -2.26
C LYS A 148 -0.33 -8.23 -0.74
N PHE A 149 -1.18 -7.51 -0.01
CA PHE A 149 -1.13 -7.40 1.45
C PHE A 149 -2.27 -8.17 2.12
N GLN A 150 -2.26 -9.49 1.94
CA GLN A 150 -3.38 -10.35 2.36
C GLN A 150 -3.58 -10.35 3.88
N ASN A 151 -2.50 -10.42 4.67
CA ASN A 151 -2.62 -10.45 6.13
C ASN A 151 -3.20 -9.13 6.66
N LEU A 152 -2.80 -8.00 6.09
CA LEU A 152 -3.31 -6.68 6.45
C LEU A 152 -4.77 -6.51 6.00
N GLN A 153 -5.13 -7.02 4.82
CA GLN A 153 -6.52 -7.01 4.34
C GLN A 153 -7.43 -7.86 5.24
N GLU A 154 -6.97 -9.04 5.66
CA GLU A 154 -7.67 -9.89 6.62
C GLU A 154 -7.85 -9.17 7.96
N TRP A 155 -6.77 -8.59 8.51
CA TRP A 155 -6.84 -7.78 9.72
C TRP A 155 -7.83 -6.62 9.59
N CYS A 156 -7.80 -5.92 8.45
CA CYS A 156 -8.70 -4.82 8.15
C CYS A 156 -10.16 -5.27 8.10
N ASN A 157 -10.43 -6.41 7.47
CA ASN A 157 -11.76 -7.00 7.40
C ASN A 157 -12.28 -7.40 8.78
N ASP A 158 -11.46 -8.07 9.59
CA ASP A 158 -11.81 -8.46 10.96
C ASP A 158 -12.11 -7.26 11.86
N PHE A 159 -11.37 -6.16 11.68
CA PHE A 159 -11.60 -4.91 12.39
C PHE A 159 -12.88 -4.21 11.89
N LEU A 160 -13.11 -4.20 10.58
CA LEU A 160 -14.29 -3.59 9.95
C LEU A 160 -15.59 -4.22 10.42
N VAL A 161 -15.63 -5.55 10.55
CA VAL A 161 -16.82 -6.29 11.03
C VAL A 161 -17.27 -5.77 12.39
N LYS A 162 -16.33 -5.54 13.31
CA LYS A 162 -16.60 -5.14 14.69
C LYS A 162 -16.83 -3.65 14.85
N TYR A 163 -16.19 -2.84 14.00
CA TYR A 163 -16.21 -1.38 14.09
C TYR A 163 -16.47 -0.73 12.73
N PRO A 164 -17.59 -1.04 12.06
CA PRO A 164 -17.92 -0.52 10.72
C PRO A 164 -17.98 1.02 10.72
N ASP A 165 -18.44 1.60 11.81
CA ASP A 165 -18.52 3.03 12.10
C ASP A 165 -17.17 3.75 11.92
N LYS A 166 -16.02 3.09 12.04
CA LYS A 166 -14.71 3.70 11.78
C LYS A 166 -14.52 4.14 10.34
N ILE A 167 -15.09 3.39 9.40
CA ILE A 167 -15.09 3.75 7.98
C ILE A 167 -16.29 4.63 7.64
N PHE A 168 -17.49 4.23 8.04
CA PHE A 168 -18.72 4.92 7.64
C PHE A 168 -18.79 6.36 8.19
N ASN A 169 -18.30 6.59 9.40
CA ASN A 169 -18.28 7.93 10.00
C ASN A 169 -17.07 8.78 9.56
N SER A 170 -16.16 8.24 8.74
CA SER A 170 -14.97 8.95 8.30
C SER A 170 -15.34 10.12 7.38
N GLU A 171 -14.61 11.23 7.50
CA GLU A 171 -14.74 12.36 6.58
C GLU A 171 -14.42 11.96 5.13
N ASP A 172 -13.48 11.01 4.96
CA ASP A 172 -13.04 10.49 3.67
C ASP A 172 -13.93 9.36 3.13
N PHE A 173 -15.07 9.07 3.77
CA PHE A 173 -15.95 7.96 3.39
C PHE A 173 -16.38 8.03 1.91
N THR A 174 -16.65 9.23 1.41
CA THR A 174 -17.07 9.46 0.02
C THR A 174 -15.97 9.12 -1.00
N SER A 175 -14.71 9.01 -0.58
CA SER A 175 -13.58 8.61 -1.41
C SER A 175 -13.30 7.09 -1.36
N ILE A 176 -14.01 6.33 -0.51
CA ILE A 176 -13.86 4.88 -0.43
C ILE A 176 -14.57 4.21 -1.61
N GLN A 177 -13.98 3.12 -2.11
CA GLN A 177 -14.61 2.22 -3.04
C GLN A 177 -15.75 1.45 -2.35
N LEU A 178 -16.95 2.02 -2.37
CA LEU A 178 -18.14 1.55 -1.66
C LEU A 178 -18.46 0.06 -1.90
N VAL A 179 -18.12 -0.46 -3.08
CA VAL A 179 -18.30 -1.86 -3.49
C VAL A 179 -17.70 -2.86 -2.49
N LEU A 180 -16.54 -2.53 -1.90
CA LEU A 180 -15.87 -3.40 -0.93
C LEU A 180 -16.65 -3.54 0.38
N LEU A 181 -17.45 -2.52 0.74
CA LEU A 181 -18.22 -2.49 1.97
C LEU A 181 -19.59 -3.14 1.81
N ILE A 182 -20.30 -2.83 0.72
CA ILE A 182 -21.68 -3.28 0.49
C ILE A 182 -21.82 -4.76 0.14
N LYS A 183 -20.72 -5.42 -0.27
CA LYS A 183 -20.70 -6.88 -0.49
C LYS A 183 -20.68 -7.68 0.82
N ARG A 184 -20.52 -7.00 1.97
CA ARG A 184 -20.43 -7.63 3.28
C ARG A 184 -21.79 -7.65 3.97
N ASP A 185 -22.22 -8.83 4.38
CA ASP A 185 -23.42 -9.10 5.18
C ASP A 185 -23.12 -9.25 6.68
N ASP A 186 -21.85 -9.26 7.05
CA ASP A 186 -21.36 -9.55 8.40
C ASP A 186 -21.05 -8.30 9.25
N LEU A 187 -21.23 -7.10 8.69
CA LEU A 187 -20.94 -5.85 9.39
C LEU A 187 -21.87 -5.69 10.60
N GLN A 188 -21.30 -5.36 11.77
CA GLN A 188 -22.07 -5.07 13.00
C GLN A 188 -22.71 -3.67 12.96
N MET A 189 -23.49 -3.40 11.91
CA MET A 189 -24.23 -2.17 11.68
C MET A 189 -25.62 -2.51 11.15
N LYS A 190 -26.64 -1.79 11.58
CA LYS A 190 -27.99 -1.97 11.05
C LYS A 190 -28.01 -1.60 9.56
N GLU A 191 -28.66 -2.41 8.75
CA GLU A 191 -28.75 -2.19 7.30
C GLU A 191 -29.29 -0.80 6.95
N ILE A 192 -30.28 -0.31 7.71
CA ILE A 192 -30.83 1.05 7.53
C ILE A 192 -29.79 2.16 7.71
N GLU A 193 -28.79 1.97 8.57
CA GLU A 193 -27.69 2.93 8.74
C GLU A 193 -26.73 2.85 7.55
N ILE A 194 -26.42 1.63 7.07
CA ILE A 194 -25.61 1.42 5.86
C ILE A 194 -26.27 2.14 4.67
N TRP A 195 -27.59 2.01 4.49
CA TRP A 195 -28.33 2.69 3.44
C TRP A 195 -28.23 4.21 3.50
N LYS A 196 -28.25 4.82 4.70
CA LYS A 196 -28.04 6.27 4.86
C LYS A 196 -26.65 6.69 4.36
N TYR A 197 -25.63 5.89 4.65
CA TYR A 197 -24.28 6.15 4.17
C TYR A 197 -24.16 5.95 2.66
N ILE A 198 -24.76 4.91 2.10
CA ILE A 198 -24.82 4.70 0.65
C ILE A 198 -25.42 5.95 0.00
N ILE A 199 -26.58 6.43 0.47
CA ILE A 199 -27.23 7.67 0.00
C ILE A 199 -26.27 8.86 0.03
N LYS A 200 -25.62 9.10 1.18
CA LYS A 200 -24.62 10.16 1.35
C LYS A 200 -23.47 10.04 0.33
N TRP A 201 -22.99 8.82 0.10
CA TRP A 201 -21.93 8.54 -0.89
C TRP A 201 -22.40 8.86 -2.31
N GLY A 202 -23.56 8.39 -2.74
CA GLY A 202 -24.06 8.66 -4.09
C GLY A 202 -24.37 10.13 -4.34
N ILE A 203 -24.81 10.88 -3.33
CA ILE A 203 -24.92 12.35 -3.43
C ILE A 203 -23.56 12.98 -3.72
N ALA A 204 -22.51 12.58 -3.00
CA ALA A 204 -21.17 13.11 -3.20
C ALA A 204 -20.59 12.77 -4.59
N GLN A 205 -20.95 11.63 -5.17
CA GLN A 205 -20.56 11.26 -6.54
C GLN A 205 -21.33 12.02 -7.63
N ASN A 206 -22.40 12.74 -7.28
CA ASN A 206 -23.25 13.47 -8.22
C ASN A 206 -23.39 14.95 -7.80
N PRO A 207 -22.36 15.78 -8.06
CA PRO A 207 -22.34 17.18 -7.61
C PRO A 207 -23.47 18.06 -8.15
N GLY A 208 -24.16 17.63 -9.21
CA GLY A 208 -25.33 18.30 -9.77
C GLY A 208 -26.62 18.08 -8.98
N LEU A 209 -26.63 17.20 -7.97
CA LEU A 209 -27.74 17.04 -7.05
C LEU A 209 -27.80 18.23 -6.09
N SER A 210 -29.02 18.72 -5.80
CA SER A 210 -29.25 19.83 -4.89
C SER A 210 -28.58 19.56 -3.52
N SER A 211 -27.70 20.49 -3.10
CA SER A 211 -27.02 20.44 -1.81
C SER A 211 -27.96 20.65 -0.62
N ASN A 212 -29.21 21.05 -0.86
CA ASN A 212 -30.23 21.31 0.17
C ASN A 212 -30.86 20.02 0.74
N GLY A 213 -30.32 18.85 0.39
CA GLY A 213 -30.72 17.55 0.90
C GLY A 213 -32.03 17.00 0.32
N PRO A 214 -32.37 15.73 0.64
CA PRO A 214 -33.51 15.02 0.06
C PRO A 214 -34.87 15.69 0.28
N GLU A 215 -34.99 16.51 1.33
CA GLU A 215 -36.22 17.24 1.68
C GLU A 215 -36.66 18.25 0.61
N ASN A 216 -35.72 18.74 -0.20
CA ASN A 216 -35.96 19.77 -1.22
C ASN A 216 -35.73 19.25 -2.65
N TRP A 217 -35.66 17.93 -2.83
CA TRP A 217 -35.37 17.31 -4.11
C TRP A 217 -36.59 17.25 -5.02
N THR A 218 -36.38 17.55 -6.31
CA THR A 218 -37.39 17.32 -7.35
C THR A 218 -37.40 15.85 -7.75
N ASN A 219 -38.44 15.43 -8.48
CA ASN A 219 -38.48 14.08 -9.08
C ASN A 219 -37.24 13.79 -9.94
N GLU A 220 -36.69 14.79 -10.63
CA GLU A 220 -35.48 14.64 -11.44
C GLU A 220 -34.24 14.36 -10.58
N ASN A 221 -34.12 14.97 -9.39
CA ASN A 221 -33.04 14.65 -8.47
C ASN A 221 -33.13 13.20 -7.98
N PHE A 222 -34.32 12.72 -7.62
CA PHE A 222 -34.53 11.33 -7.22
C PHE A 222 -34.22 10.35 -8.36
N LEU A 223 -34.68 10.64 -9.58
CA LEU A 223 -34.38 9.82 -10.75
C LEU A 223 -32.88 9.76 -11.04
N THR A 224 -32.18 10.89 -10.92
CA THR A 224 -30.72 10.96 -11.12
C THR A 224 -29.99 10.01 -10.16
N LEU A 225 -30.31 10.07 -8.87
CA LEU A 225 -29.70 9.20 -7.86
C LEU A 225 -30.11 7.73 -8.05
N PHE A 226 -31.37 7.47 -8.40
CA PHE A 226 -31.86 6.12 -8.68
C PHE A 226 -31.11 5.48 -9.85
N PHE A 227 -30.97 6.19 -10.98
CA PHE A 227 -30.22 5.69 -12.13
C PHE A 227 -28.76 5.45 -11.78
N PHE A 228 -28.14 6.37 -11.03
CA PHE A 228 -26.77 6.19 -10.55
C PHE A 228 -26.61 4.89 -9.77
N TYR A 229 -27.48 4.61 -8.80
CA TYR A 229 -27.44 3.35 -8.06
C TYR A 229 -27.73 2.14 -8.91
N PHE A 230 -28.73 2.22 -9.79
CA PHE A 230 -29.07 1.12 -10.69
C PHE A 230 -27.85 0.69 -11.51
N PHE A 231 -27.16 1.64 -12.14
CA PHE A 231 -25.95 1.34 -12.91
C PHE A 231 -24.78 0.91 -12.01
N PHE A 232 -24.59 1.57 -10.87
CA PHE A 232 -23.52 1.25 -9.94
C PHE A 232 -23.61 -0.18 -9.40
N PHE A 233 -24.79 -0.59 -8.93
CA PHE A 233 -25.03 -1.94 -8.42
C PHE A 233 -24.98 -3.00 -9.54
N LEU A 234 -25.59 -2.71 -10.70
CA LEU A 234 -25.56 -3.60 -11.86
C LEU A 234 -24.12 -3.87 -12.33
N TYR A 235 -23.31 -2.82 -12.48
CA TYR A 235 -21.94 -2.94 -12.97
C TYR A 235 -21.02 -3.69 -12.01
N ASN A 236 -21.26 -3.57 -10.70
CA ASN A 236 -20.41 -4.19 -9.69
C ASN A 236 -20.89 -5.59 -9.25
N GLU A 237 -21.91 -6.14 -9.93
CA GLU A 237 -22.58 -7.39 -9.59
C GLU A 237 -23.03 -7.44 -8.13
N VAL A 238 -23.30 -6.26 -7.55
CA VAL A 238 -23.90 -6.16 -6.24
C VAL A 238 -25.38 -6.11 -6.50
N TYR A 239 -26.00 -7.28 -6.67
CA TYR A 239 -27.45 -7.34 -6.75
C TYR A 239 -27.98 -6.88 -5.41
N PRO A 240 -28.62 -5.70 -5.37
CA PRO A 240 -29.16 -5.26 -4.12
C PRO A 240 -30.32 -6.20 -3.81
N LEU A 241 -30.51 -6.51 -2.53
CA LEU A 241 -31.72 -7.11 -1.98
C LEU A 241 -32.97 -6.19 -2.20
N ILE A 242 -33.13 -5.59 -3.39
CA ILE A 242 -34.22 -4.66 -3.78
C ILE A 242 -35.60 -5.38 -3.86
N LEU A 243 -35.76 -6.57 -3.28
CA LEU A 243 -37.00 -7.33 -3.36
C LEU A 243 -37.66 -7.69 -2.02
N TYR A 244 -37.35 -7.00 -0.92
CA TYR A 244 -38.13 -7.11 0.32
C TYR A 244 -38.50 -5.77 0.94
#